data_AF-A0A2W2BCH6-F1
#
_entry.id   AF-A0A2W2BCH6-F1
#
_cell.length_a   1.000
_cell.length_b   1.000
_cell.length_c   1.000
_cell.angle_alpha   90.00
_cell.angle_beta   90.00
_cell.angle_gamma   90.00
#
_symmetry.space_group_name_H-M   'P 1'
#
loop_
_entity.id
_entity.type
_entity.pdbx_description
1 polymer ?
#
loop_
_entity_poly.entity_id
_entity_poly.type
_entity_poly.pdbx_seq_one_letter_code
_entity_poly.pdbx_strand_id
1 'polypeptide(L)'
;MKFVCLIVGALITCAQSFAFAPSWYKYYNHINNAEQLICKGDYGAACKQYKMACAINDTSIANINLYNAFHTGMMSGDTTFAKNQLHGLLQRGLHEKFISNHILKYYSVPQQQCIRAWVDLYKGDTIVPSAMALYVQGLVDQDQGVRSYSSDLNDGSVNTDTVRKVDAKVQKELFDTLQKHTLGINAIGNGQSGPFNGLAYNIIILHNIQMAESGENDFLFWSVVNKGLEQFSITPNEALMFALAGPKVVTQKYMGSKEPLMFECLGYNDSLFIPKIDKSKIAKINTIRQQYGLCTIEDEITKINYANKMGDKNRFYIDGAKQVMDTEQKEQLDKWLKKAVYPWSYAE
;
A
#
# COMPACT_ATOMS: atom_id res chain seq x y z
N MET A 1 20.20 -57.33 13.76
CA MET A 1 20.57 -56.01 13.19
C MET A 1 19.38 -55.38 12.46
N LYS A 2 18.43 -54.72 13.15
CA LYS A 2 17.30 -53.99 12.50
C LYS A 2 16.75 -52.85 13.38
N PHE A 3 17.61 -52.06 14.04
CA PHE A 3 17.13 -50.99 14.93
C PHE A 3 17.97 -49.69 14.92
N VAL A 4 18.75 -49.44 13.86
CA VAL A 4 19.60 -48.24 13.78
C VAL A 4 19.23 -47.27 12.64
N CYS A 5 18.35 -47.65 11.69
CA CYS A 5 18.01 -46.78 10.55
C CYS A 5 16.80 -45.84 10.77
N LEU A 6 16.11 -45.89 11.91
CA LEU A 6 14.89 -45.09 12.15
C LEU A 6 15.13 -43.77 12.90
N ILE A 7 16.31 -43.56 13.48
CA ILE A 7 16.62 -42.34 14.25
C ILE A 7 17.28 -41.26 13.38
N VAL A 8 17.90 -41.62 12.25
CA VAL A 8 18.54 -40.66 11.35
C VAL A 8 17.51 -39.94 10.45
N GLY A 9 16.37 -40.56 10.13
CA GLY A 9 15.30 -39.92 9.36
C GLY A 9 14.47 -38.90 10.15
N ALA A 10 14.35 -39.08 11.47
CA ALA A 10 13.59 -38.19 12.36
C ALA A 10 14.39 -36.94 12.79
N LEU A 11 15.72 -36.97 12.71
CA LEU A 11 16.57 -35.79 12.97
C LEU A 11 16.79 -34.92 11.73
N ILE A 12 16.53 -35.42 10.53
CA ILE A 12 16.64 -34.65 9.28
C ILE A 12 15.32 -33.90 8.94
N THR A 13 14.19 -34.28 9.53
CA THR A 13 12.89 -33.63 9.29
C THR A 13 12.57 -32.47 10.24
N CYS A 14 13.37 -32.25 11.29
CA CYS A 14 13.31 -31.05 12.13
C CYS A 14 14.30 -29.95 11.68
N ALA A 15 15.11 -30.21 10.65
CA ALA A 15 15.71 -29.17 9.83
C ALA A 15 14.72 -28.82 8.71
N GLN A 16 13.48 -28.47 9.09
CA GLN A 16 12.68 -27.62 8.22
C GLN A 16 13.53 -26.38 8.00
N SER A 17 14.08 -26.31 6.78
CA SER A 17 14.47 -25.10 6.10
C SER A 17 14.16 -23.87 6.96
N PHE A 18 15.20 -23.20 7.47
CA PHE A 18 15.11 -21.75 7.60
C PHE A 18 14.79 -21.25 6.20
N ALA A 19 13.52 -21.32 5.82
CA ALA A 19 12.98 -20.78 4.60
C ALA A 19 13.41 -19.33 4.70
N PHE A 20 14.36 -18.94 3.86
CA PHE A 20 14.77 -17.56 3.77
C PHE A 20 13.47 -16.79 3.58
N ALA A 21 13.07 -16.00 4.60
CA ALA A 21 11.90 -15.16 4.49
C ALA A 21 12.03 -14.44 3.14
N PRO A 22 11.01 -14.49 2.27
CA PRO A 22 11.08 -13.94 0.93
C PRO A 22 11.73 -12.54 0.96
N SER A 23 12.56 -12.19 -0.03
CA SER A 23 13.30 -10.92 -0.01
C SER A 23 12.38 -9.71 0.20
N TRP A 24 11.17 -9.75 -0.35
CA TRP A 24 10.12 -8.76 -0.12
C TRP A 24 9.73 -8.61 1.36
N TYR A 25 9.63 -9.70 2.10
CA TYR A 25 9.32 -9.67 3.54
C TYR A 25 10.37 -8.87 4.30
N LYS A 26 11.66 -9.15 4.05
CA LYS A 26 12.76 -8.46 4.72
C LYS A 26 12.78 -6.97 4.38
N TYR A 27 12.51 -6.63 3.12
CA TYR A 27 12.38 -5.25 2.67
C TYR A 27 11.27 -4.52 3.43
N TYR A 28 10.05 -5.06 3.47
CA TYR A 28 8.93 -4.38 4.13
C TYR A 28 9.07 -4.33 5.64
N ASN A 29 9.79 -5.28 6.26
CA ASN A 29 10.18 -5.17 7.66
C ASN A 29 11.09 -3.95 7.90
N HIS A 30 12.07 -3.70 7.02
CA HIS A 30 12.90 -2.48 7.10
C HIS A 30 12.08 -1.21 6.88
N ILE A 31 11.14 -1.21 5.91
CA ILE A 31 10.23 -0.07 5.69
C ILE A 31 9.41 0.21 6.96
N ASN A 32 8.76 -0.80 7.54
CA ASN A 32 7.98 -0.63 8.76
C ASN A 32 8.83 -0.10 9.93
N ASN A 33 10.03 -0.64 10.12
CA ASN A 33 10.95 -0.14 11.16
C ASN A 33 11.36 1.32 10.92
N ALA A 34 11.58 1.72 9.66
CA ALA A 34 11.87 3.11 9.31
C ALA A 34 10.72 4.04 9.67
N GLU A 35 9.48 3.66 9.35
CA GLU A 35 8.26 4.41 9.70
C GLU A 35 8.08 4.53 11.21
N GLN A 36 8.29 3.45 11.97
CA GLN A 36 8.24 3.51 13.44
C GLN A 36 9.27 4.49 14.02
N LEU A 37 10.46 4.57 13.42
CA LEU A 37 11.51 5.51 13.82
C LEU A 37 11.16 6.95 13.44
N ILE A 38 10.52 7.17 12.28
CA ILE A 38 9.94 8.48 11.92
C ILE A 38 8.89 8.89 12.95
N CYS A 39 7.99 7.99 13.36
CA CYS A 39 6.98 8.28 14.38
C CYS A 39 7.59 8.73 15.71
N LYS A 40 8.80 8.25 16.02
CA LYS A 40 9.59 8.61 17.22
C LYS A 40 10.50 9.83 17.02
N GLY A 41 10.61 10.36 15.80
CA GLY A 41 11.49 11.48 15.46
C GLY A 41 12.97 11.11 15.27
N ASP A 42 13.31 9.82 15.24
CA ASP A 42 14.68 9.35 15.01
C ASP A 42 14.96 9.17 13.51
N TYR A 43 15.16 10.29 12.82
CA TYR A 43 15.38 10.30 11.37
C TYR A 43 16.72 9.66 10.97
N GLY A 44 17.73 9.70 11.85
CA GLY A 44 19.02 9.07 11.59
C GLY A 44 18.89 7.54 11.51
N ALA A 45 18.24 6.93 12.50
CA ALA A 45 17.98 5.50 12.48
C ALA A 45 16.98 5.11 11.38
N ALA A 46 15.95 5.92 11.12
CA ALA A 46 15.02 5.68 10.02
C ALA A 46 15.75 5.67 8.65
N CYS A 47 16.70 6.61 8.44
CA CYS A 47 17.50 6.67 7.22
C CYS A 47 18.31 5.38 7.03
N LYS A 48 18.89 4.86 8.11
CA LYS A 48 19.60 3.58 8.10
C LYS A 48 18.69 2.42 7.69
N GLN A 49 17.46 2.36 8.19
CA GLN A 49 16.50 1.33 7.81
C GLN A 49 16.11 1.42 6.32
N TYR A 50 15.84 2.62 5.79
CA TYR A 50 15.58 2.79 4.36
C TYR A 50 16.76 2.36 3.48
N LYS A 51 18.00 2.64 3.88
CA LYS A 51 19.19 2.14 3.18
C LYS A 51 19.27 0.62 3.18
N MET A 52 18.95 -0.03 4.31
CA MET A 52 18.90 -1.49 4.39
C MET A 52 17.80 -2.06 3.48
N ALA A 53 16.64 -1.41 3.38
CA ALA A 53 15.61 -1.78 2.41
C ALA A 53 16.11 -1.63 0.96
N CYS A 54 16.72 -0.49 0.62
CA CYS A 54 17.27 -0.23 -0.72
C CYS A 54 18.40 -1.19 -1.11
N ALA A 55 19.12 -1.75 -0.13
CA ALA A 55 20.14 -2.78 -0.40
C ALA A 55 19.55 -4.15 -0.75
N ILE A 56 18.30 -4.43 -0.37
CA ILE A 56 17.57 -5.64 -0.77
C ILE A 56 16.96 -5.46 -2.15
N ASN A 57 16.42 -4.26 -2.41
CA ASN A 57 15.89 -3.90 -3.71
C ASN A 57 16.09 -2.40 -3.98
N ASP A 58 17.05 -2.12 -4.86
CA ASP A 58 17.40 -0.79 -5.32
C ASP A 58 16.49 -0.31 -6.46
N THR A 59 15.85 -1.25 -7.18
CA THR A 59 15.02 -0.97 -8.35
C THR A 59 13.56 -0.71 -8.00
N SER A 60 12.95 -1.49 -7.11
CA SER A 60 11.55 -1.28 -6.72
C SER A 60 11.43 -0.68 -5.33
N ILE A 61 11.26 0.64 -5.36
CA ILE A 61 10.86 1.42 -4.21
C ILE A 61 9.52 2.05 -4.60
N ALA A 62 8.46 1.63 -3.92
CA ALA A 62 7.14 2.25 -4.06
C ALA A 62 7.27 3.78 -3.86
N ASN A 63 6.47 4.58 -4.57
CA ASN A 63 6.61 6.04 -4.54
C ASN A 63 6.55 6.62 -3.11
N ILE A 64 5.70 6.08 -2.24
CA ILE A 64 5.62 6.47 -0.83
C ILE A 64 6.93 6.17 -0.10
N ASN A 65 7.54 5.00 -0.34
CA ASN A 65 8.80 4.61 0.30
C ASN A 65 9.95 5.52 -0.17
N LEU A 66 10.03 5.86 -1.46
CA LEU A 66 11.02 6.80 -2.00
C LEU A 66 10.86 8.18 -1.39
N TYR A 67 9.62 8.64 -1.32
CA TYR A 67 9.28 9.95 -0.76
C TYR A 67 9.68 10.03 0.72
N ASN A 68 9.29 9.03 1.52
CA ASN A 68 9.67 8.98 2.93
C ASN A 68 11.19 8.83 3.09
N ALA A 69 11.85 8.01 2.28
CA ALA A 69 13.32 7.85 2.30
C ALA A 69 14.05 9.15 1.93
N PHE A 70 13.57 9.88 0.93
CA PHE A 70 14.06 11.22 0.58
C PHE A 70 13.95 12.18 1.77
N HIS A 71 12.75 12.29 2.37
CA HIS A 71 12.54 13.19 3.49
C HIS A 71 13.40 12.79 4.70
N THR A 72 13.54 11.50 4.96
CA THR A 72 14.37 10.98 6.05
C THR A 72 15.85 11.27 5.81
N GLY A 73 16.35 11.09 4.58
CA GLY A 73 17.72 11.44 4.21
C GLY A 73 18.02 12.93 4.36
N MET A 74 17.08 13.79 3.95
CA MET A 74 17.19 15.24 4.16
C MET A 74 17.22 15.60 5.66
N MET A 75 16.38 14.96 6.47
CA MET A 75 16.30 15.21 7.91
C MET A 75 17.52 14.65 8.68
N SER A 76 18.13 13.58 8.18
CA SER A 76 19.35 13.01 8.75
C SER A 76 20.64 13.67 8.25
N GLY A 77 20.55 14.63 7.32
CA GLY A 77 21.70 15.28 6.69
C GLY A 77 22.41 14.44 5.62
N ASP A 78 21.86 13.28 5.24
CA ASP A 78 22.42 12.43 4.18
C ASP A 78 21.92 12.88 2.80
N THR A 79 22.50 13.98 2.32
CA THR A 79 22.10 14.62 1.07
C THR A 79 22.32 13.74 -0.16
N THR A 80 23.36 12.90 -0.16
CA THR A 80 23.62 11.95 -1.26
C THR A 80 22.51 10.91 -1.34
N PHE A 81 22.15 10.30 -0.22
CA PHE A 81 21.06 9.33 -0.20
C PHE A 81 19.74 9.99 -0.60
N ALA A 82 19.42 11.16 -0.02
CA ALA A 82 18.20 11.90 -0.35
C ALA A 82 18.10 12.22 -1.85
N LYS A 83 19.17 12.76 -2.45
CA LYS A 83 19.22 13.07 -3.88
C LYS A 83 18.93 11.83 -4.73
N ASN A 84 19.53 10.69 -4.39
CA ASN A 84 19.29 9.44 -5.11
C ASN A 84 17.81 9.01 -5.04
N GLN A 85 17.17 9.14 -3.87
CA GLN A 85 15.74 8.82 -3.72
C GLN A 85 14.84 9.78 -4.50
N LEU A 86 15.17 11.08 -4.52
CA LEU A 86 14.44 12.07 -5.34
C LEU A 86 14.59 11.76 -6.83
N HIS A 87 15.78 11.42 -7.31
CA HIS A 87 15.98 10.97 -8.68
C HIS A 87 15.14 9.74 -9.01
N GLY A 88 15.02 8.79 -8.07
CA GLY A 88 14.13 7.63 -8.21
C GLY A 88 12.65 8.02 -8.38
N LEU A 89 12.18 9.08 -7.72
CA LEU A 89 10.82 9.62 -7.93
C LEU A 89 10.68 10.29 -9.29
N LEU A 90 11.67 11.10 -9.70
CA LEU A 90 11.67 11.78 -11.00
C LEU A 90 11.67 10.78 -12.16
N GLN A 91 12.46 9.70 -12.05
CA GLN A 91 12.44 8.56 -12.95
C GLN A 91 11.05 7.93 -13.12
N ARG A 92 10.18 8.05 -12.11
CA ARG A 92 8.81 7.54 -12.14
C ARG A 92 7.79 8.59 -12.61
N GLY A 93 8.25 9.73 -13.12
CA GLY A 93 7.38 10.76 -13.71
C GLY A 93 6.76 11.71 -12.69
N LEU A 94 7.41 11.94 -11.54
CA LEU A 94 6.94 12.90 -10.55
C LEU A 94 6.78 14.30 -11.16
N HIS A 95 5.56 14.85 -11.11
CA HIS A 95 5.22 16.12 -11.74
C HIS A 95 5.72 17.34 -10.93
N GLU A 96 6.14 18.42 -11.59
CA GLU A 96 6.68 19.63 -10.94
C GLU A 96 5.72 20.27 -9.93
N LYS A 97 4.41 20.29 -10.24
CA LYS A 97 3.36 20.71 -9.29
C LYS A 97 3.40 19.92 -7.99
N PHE A 98 3.67 18.61 -8.06
CA PHE A 98 3.78 17.78 -6.86
C PHE A 98 5.00 18.20 -6.03
N ILE A 99 6.14 18.41 -6.68
CA ILE A 99 7.37 18.85 -6.02
C ILE A 99 7.12 20.18 -5.29
N SER A 100 6.48 21.13 -5.96
CA SER A 100 6.16 22.43 -5.37
C SER A 100 5.17 22.33 -4.19
N ASN A 101 4.09 21.56 -4.34
CA ASN A 101 3.01 21.52 -3.35
C ASN A 101 3.27 20.55 -2.19
N HIS A 102 4.05 19.49 -2.40
CA HIS A 102 4.19 18.39 -1.45
C HIS A 102 5.63 18.13 -1.02
N ILE A 103 6.66 18.61 -1.72
CA ILE A 103 8.05 18.44 -1.29
C ILE A 103 8.59 19.75 -0.71
N LEU A 104 8.61 20.82 -1.50
CA LEU A 104 9.33 22.05 -1.17
C LEU A 104 8.76 22.79 0.05
N LYS A 105 7.44 22.70 0.30
CA LYS A 105 6.77 23.38 1.42
C LYS A 105 7.35 23.05 2.80
N TYR A 106 8.03 21.92 2.94
CA TYR A 106 8.60 21.47 4.21
C TYR A 106 10.04 21.94 4.47
N TYR A 107 10.67 22.60 3.50
CA TYR A 107 12.09 22.93 3.54
C TYR A 107 12.34 24.44 3.58
N SER A 108 13.48 24.85 4.15
CA SER A 108 13.90 26.25 4.13
C SER A 108 14.27 26.69 2.71
N VAL A 109 14.27 28.00 2.43
CA VAL A 109 14.61 28.54 1.10
C VAL A 109 15.95 28.00 0.54
N PRO A 110 17.06 27.93 1.31
CA PRO A 110 18.30 27.34 0.81
C PRO A 110 18.17 25.85 0.46
N GLN A 111 17.43 25.08 1.26
CA GLN A 111 17.18 23.67 0.98
C GLN A 111 16.30 23.49 -0.26
N GLN A 112 15.30 24.36 -0.45
CA GLN A 112 14.46 24.36 -1.64
C GLN A 112 15.27 24.62 -2.91
N GLN A 113 16.18 25.60 -2.88
CA GLN A 113 17.09 25.88 -4.01
C GLN A 113 17.96 24.66 -4.35
N CYS A 114 18.47 23.96 -3.34
CA CYS A 114 19.24 22.72 -3.53
C CYS A 114 18.39 21.61 -4.18
N ILE A 115 17.16 21.39 -3.68
CA ILE A 115 16.23 20.41 -4.24
C ILE A 115 15.90 20.76 -5.70
N ARG A 116 15.59 22.03 -5.99
CA ARG A 116 15.33 22.50 -7.37
C ARG A 116 16.51 22.24 -8.29
N ALA A 117 17.73 22.54 -7.84
CA ALA A 117 18.93 22.21 -8.62
C ALA A 117 19.07 20.70 -8.90
N TRP A 118 18.66 19.82 -7.99
CA TRP A 118 18.65 18.38 -8.25
C TRP A 118 17.59 17.99 -9.29
N VAL A 119 16.41 18.61 -9.23
CA VAL A 119 15.34 18.40 -10.22
C VAL A 119 15.77 18.90 -11.61
N ASP A 120 16.35 20.10 -11.71
CA ASP A 120 16.81 20.69 -12.98
C ASP A 120 17.96 19.91 -13.62
N LEU A 121 18.79 19.25 -12.80
CA LEU A 121 19.87 18.39 -13.27
C LEU A 121 19.40 17.00 -13.70
N TYR A 122 18.16 16.63 -13.42
CA TYR A 122 17.61 15.35 -13.83
C TYR A 122 17.37 15.35 -15.34
N LYS A 123 18.21 14.61 -16.07
CA LYS A 123 18.15 14.44 -17.53
C LYS A 123 17.71 13.04 -17.96
N GLY A 124 17.19 12.24 -17.02
CA GLY A 124 16.85 10.84 -17.28
C GLY A 124 15.49 10.68 -17.96
N ASP A 125 15.35 9.65 -18.79
CA ASP A 125 14.06 9.23 -19.30
C ASP A 125 13.16 8.75 -18.15
N THR A 126 11.85 8.98 -18.27
CA THR A 126 10.90 8.39 -17.33
C THR A 126 10.76 6.90 -17.61
N ILE A 127 10.87 6.08 -16.58
CA ILE A 127 10.70 4.61 -16.63
C ILE A 127 9.29 4.25 -17.13
N VAL A 128 8.31 5.12 -16.87
CA VAL A 128 6.98 5.04 -17.46
C VAL A 128 6.92 5.96 -18.68
N PRO A 129 6.76 5.43 -19.91
CA PRO A 129 6.54 6.26 -21.08
C PRO A 129 5.27 7.10 -20.89
N SER A 130 5.32 8.38 -21.25
CA SER A 130 4.17 9.31 -21.16
C SER A 130 2.92 8.75 -21.86
N ALA A 131 3.10 8.06 -22.99
CA ALA A 131 2.02 7.38 -23.71
C ALA A 131 1.34 6.29 -22.88
N MET A 132 2.09 5.50 -22.10
CA MET A 132 1.53 4.47 -21.23
C MET A 132 0.78 5.10 -20.06
N ALA A 133 1.32 6.15 -19.45
CA ALA A 133 0.65 6.87 -18.37
C ALA A 133 -0.67 7.50 -18.83
N LEU A 134 -0.68 8.13 -20.01
CA LEU A 134 -1.89 8.69 -20.63
C LEU A 134 -2.89 7.60 -21.02
N TYR A 135 -2.42 6.48 -21.58
CA TYR A 135 -3.27 5.35 -21.96
C TYR A 135 -4.08 4.85 -20.77
N VAL A 136 -3.42 4.59 -19.65
CA VAL A 136 -4.14 4.08 -18.50
C VAL A 136 -4.96 5.15 -17.77
N GLN A 137 -4.54 6.42 -17.77
CA GLN A 137 -5.44 7.48 -17.32
C GLN A 137 -6.76 7.44 -18.11
N GLY A 138 -6.70 7.19 -19.42
CA GLY A 138 -7.88 6.99 -20.24
C GLY A 138 -8.73 5.77 -19.83
N LEU A 139 -8.12 4.69 -19.35
CA LEU A 139 -8.84 3.53 -18.79
C LEU A 139 -9.56 3.89 -17.48
N VAL A 140 -8.93 4.68 -16.62
CA VAL A 140 -9.53 5.18 -15.37
C VAL A 140 -10.71 6.08 -15.68
N ASP A 141 -10.52 7.04 -16.59
CA ASP A 141 -11.58 7.99 -16.95
C ASP A 141 -12.80 7.26 -17.56
N GLN A 142 -12.56 6.16 -18.30
CA GLN A 142 -13.63 5.30 -18.80
C GLN A 142 -14.36 4.54 -17.69
N ASP A 143 -13.65 3.91 -16.74
CA ASP A 143 -14.25 3.23 -15.58
C ASP A 143 -15.06 4.21 -14.73
N GLN A 144 -14.49 5.37 -14.41
CA GLN A 144 -15.17 6.40 -13.60
C GLN A 144 -16.36 7.02 -14.33
N GLY A 145 -16.21 7.33 -15.62
CA GLY A 145 -17.27 7.92 -16.43
C GLY A 145 -18.52 7.03 -16.51
N VAL A 146 -18.34 5.71 -16.63
CA VAL A 146 -19.45 4.75 -16.63
C VAL A 146 -20.16 4.71 -15.27
N ARG A 147 -19.44 4.86 -14.16
CA ARG A 147 -20.03 4.86 -12.80
C ARG A 147 -20.77 6.15 -12.49
N SER A 148 -20.21 7.30 -12.88
CA SER A 148 -20.92 8.59 -12.79
C SER A 148 -22.21 8.53 -13.59
N TYR A 149 -22.16 8.06 -14.83
CA TYR A 149 -23.35 7.90 -15.66
C TYR A 149 -24.39 6.93 -15.06
N SER A 150 -23.94 5.82 -14.48
CA SER A 150 -24.82 4.85 -13.81
C SER A 150 -25.51 5.43 -12.57
N SER A 151 -24.78 6.20 -11.76
CA SER A 151 -25.34 6.90 -10.59
C SER A 151 -26.41 7.92 -10.97
N ASP A 152 -26.30 8.54 -12.14
CA ASP A 152 -27.21 9.59 -12.58
C ASP A 152 -28.53 9.06 -13.18
N LEU A 153 -28.57 7.78 -13.60
CA LEU A 153 -29.70 7.25 -14.38
C LEU A 153 -30.77 6.47 -13.60
N ASN A 154 -30.52 6.08 -12.35
CA ASN A 154 -31.51 5.46 -11.44
C ASN A 154 -32.34 4.27 -12.00
N ASP A 155 -31.95 3.66 -13.12
CA ASP A 155 -32.67 2.59 -13.80
C ASP A 155 -31.81 1.32 -13.86
N GLY A 156 -32.01 0.42 -12.90
CA GLY A 156 -31.06 -0.66 -12.56
C GLY A 156 -30.98 -1.83 -13.56
N SER A 157 -31.72 -1.82 -14.67
CA SER A 157 -31.91 -3.03 -15.50
C SER A 157 -31.13 -3.06 -16.83
N VAL A 158 -31.04 -1.95 -17.57
CA VAL A 158 -30.27 -1.85 -18.84
C VAL A 158 -28.79 -1.49 -18.57
N ASN A 159 -28.52 -0.94 -17.39
CA ASN A 159 -27.22 -0.44 -16.97
C ASN A 159 -26.25 -1.56 -16.55
N THR A 160 -26.72 -2.73 -16.12
CA THR A 160 -25.85 -3.84 -15.69
C THR A 160 -25.02 -4.45 -16.82
N ASP A 161 -25.57 -4.61 -18.02
CA ASP A 161 -24.86 -5.27 -19.13
C ASP A 161 -23.85 -4.36 -19.83
N THR A 162 -24.14 -3.06 -19.96
CA THR A 162 -23.23 -2.11 -20.59
C THR A 162 -22.06 -1.77 -19.68
N VAL A 163 -22.32 -1.56 -18.38
CA VAL A 163 -21.28 -1.38 -17.36
C VAL A 163 -20.36 -2.60 -17.33
N ARG A 164 -20.92 -3.82 -17.28
CA ARG A 164 -20.14 -5.06 -17.30
C ARG A 164 -19.27 -5.21 -18.54
N LYS A 165 -19.73 -4.79 -19.73
CA LYS A 165 -18.94 -4.84 -20.97
C LYS A 165 -17.79 -3.84 -20.98
N VAL A 166 -18.02 -2.61 -20.50
CA VAL A 166 -16.96 -1.60 -20.40
C VAL A 166 -15.95 -2.02 -19.34
N ASP A 167 -16.41 -2.46 -18.17
CA ASP A 167 -15.56 -2.96 -17.09
C ASP A 167 -14.68 -4.13 -17.57
N ALA A 168 -15.27 -5.15 -18.22
CA ALA A 168 -14.51 -6.29 -18.74
C ALA A 168 -13.46 -5.89 -19.79
N LYS A 169 -13.75 -4.89 -20.64
CA LYS A 169 -12.80 -4.36 -21.62
C LYS A 169 -11.66 -3.61 -20.92
N VAL A 170 -11.99 -2.66 -20.05
CA VAL A 170 -11.03 -1.87 -19.28
C VAL A 170 -10.14 -2.79 -18.43
N GLN A 171 -10.74 -3.80 -17.82
CA GLN A 171 -10.06 -4.84 -17.06
C GLN A 171 -9.03 -5.57 -17.91
N LYS A 172 -9.45 -6.14 -19.04
CA LYS A 172 -8.55 -6.90 -19.92
C LYS A 172 -7.39 -6.02 -20.39
N GLU A 173 -7.68 -4.81 -20.81
CA GLU A 173 -6.66 -3.85 -21.26
C GLU A 173 -5.69 -3.45 -20.14
N LEU A 174 -6.19 -3.27 -18.92
CA LEU A 174 -5.35 -3.01 -17.75
C LEU A 174 -4.46 -4.21 -17.41
N PHE A 175 -5.03 -5.42 -17.34
CA PHE A 175 -4.27 -6.64 -17.04
C PHE A 175 -3.19 -6.91 -18.08
N ASP A 176 -3.53 -6.81 -19.37
CA ASP A 176 -2.56 -6.98 -20.45
C ASP A 176 -1.41 -5.96 -20.32
N THR A 177 -1.74 -4.73 -19.92
CA THR A 177 -0.75 -3.66 -19.69
C THR A 177 0.14 -3.97 -18.48
N LEU A 178 -0.44 -4.37 -17.35
CA LEU A 178 0.30 -4.71 -16.13
C LEU A 178 1.20 -5.95 -16.32
N GLN A 179 0.72 -6.96 -17.04
CA GLN A 179 1.50 -8.16 -17.33
C GLN A 179 2.69 -7.88 -18.24
N LYS A 180 2.52 -7.02 -19.26
CA LYS A 180 3.56 -6.70 -20.24
C LYS A 180 4.65 -5.80 -19.68
N HIS A 181 4.30 -4.87 -18.80
CA HIS A 181 5.24 -3.81 -18.46
C HIS A 181 6.06 -4.05 -17.20
N THR A 182 5.73 -4.99 -16.30
CA THR A 182 6.44 -5.23 -15.01
C THR A 182 6.68 -3.97 -14.16
N LEU A 183 6.12 -2.84 -14.57
CA LEU A 183 6.12 -1.60 -13.85
C LEU A 183 5.20 -1.84 -12.67
N GLY A 184 5.72 -1.65 -11.46
CA GLY A 184 4.88 -1.79 -10.29
C GLY A 184 3.62 -0.98 -10.44
N ILE A 185 2.54 -1.52 -9.88
CA ILE A 185 1.22 -0.87 -9.86
C ILE A 185 1.32 0.57 -9.32
N ASN A 186 2.39 0.84 -8.57
CA ASN A 186 2.71 2.12 -7.94
C ASN A 186 3.58 3.07 -8.79
N ALA A 187 4.07 2.64 -9.96
CA ALA A 187 4.96 3.42 -10.82
C ALA A 187 4.22 4.50 -11.61
N ILE A 188 2.91 4.34 -11.80
CA ILE A 188 2.09 5.24 -12.62
C ILE A 188 1.18 6.06 -11.71
N GLY A 189 1.75 7.11 -11.13
CA GLY A 189 1.03 8.03 -10.25
C GLY A 189 0.92 9.41 -10.88
N ASN A 190 -0.18 9.68 -11.59
CA ASN A 190 -0.47 11.01 -12.14
C ASN A 190 -1.43 11.78 -11.20
N GLY A 191 -1.05 11.95 -9.94
CA GLY A 191 -1.82 12.73 -8.97
C GLY A 191 -1.43 14.21 -9.00
N GLN A 192 -2.13 15.05 -9.76
CA GLN A 192 -1.97 16.52 -9.67
C GLN A 192 -2.58 17.10 -8.38
N SER A 193 -3.52 16.40 -7.74
CA SER A 193 -4.44 16.95 -6.73
C SER A 193 -4.26 16.40 -5.31
N GLY A 194 -3.35 15.45 -5.08
CA GLY A 194 -3.01 15.02 -3.73
C GLY A 194 -1.92 13.97 -3.71
N PRO A 195 -1.31 13.75 -2.54
CA PRO A 195 -0.08 13.01 -2.46
C PRO A 195 -0.32 11.53 -2.64
N PHE A 196 0.03 11.04 -3.84
CA PHE A 196 -0.25 9.65 -4.22
C PHE A 196 -1.73 9.28 -4.07
N ASN A 197 -2.62 10.27 -4.30
CA ASN A 197 -4.08 10.08 -4.27
C ASN A 197 -4.41 8.79 -5.00
N GLY A 198 -5.04 7.88 -4.24
CA GLY A 198 -5.28 6.48 -4.55
C GLY A 198 -5.00 6.12 -5.99
N LEU A 199 -3.86 5.47 -6.21
CA LEU A 199 -3.42 4.87 -7.46
C LEU A 199 -4.63 4.58 -8.33
N ALA A 200 -4.85 5.37 -9.37
CA ALA A 200 -6.11 5.36 -10.13
C ALA A 200 -6.49 3.94 -10.63
N TYR A 201 -5.46 3.11 -10.78
CA TYR A 201 -5.47 1.67 -11.02
C TYR A 201 -6.08 0.82 -9.91
N ASN A 202 -5.82 1.14 -8.64
CA ASN A 202 -6.38 0.43 -7.50
C ASN A 202 -7.90 0.52 -7.52
N ILE A 203 -8.47 1.64 -7.96
CA ILE A 203 -9.92 1.79 -8.09
C ILE A 203 -10.48 0.80 -9.13
N ILE A 204 -9.88 0.73 -10.32
CA ILE A 204 -10.25 -0.25 -11.35
C ILE A 204 -10.09 -1.68 -10.81
N ILE A 205 -8.99 -1.97 -10.10
CA ILE A 205 -8.74 -3.28 -9.49
C ILE A 205 -9.81 -3.63 -8.45
N LEU A 206 -10.12 -2.70 -7.52
CA LEU A 206 -11.12 -2.88 -6.47
C LEU A 206 -12.50 -3.13 -7.06
N HIS A 207 -12.89 -2.35 -8.08
CA HIS A 207 -14.15 -2.54 -8.81
C HIS A 207 -14.25 -3.93 -9.45
N ASN A 208 -13.18 -4.40 -10.08
CA ASN A 208 -13.15 -5.73 -10.70
C ASN A 208 -13.29 -6.85 -9.69
N ILE A 209 -12.57 -6.75 -8.57
CA ILE A 209 -12.65 -7.72 -7.49
C ILE A 209 -14.08 -7.79 -6.90
N GLN A 210 -14.76 -6.64 -6.79
CA GLN A 210 -16.14 -6.56 -6.31
C GLN A 210 -17.15 -7.17 -7.31
N MET A 211 -16.86 -7.12 -8.61
CA MET A 211 -17.74 -7.64 -9.67
C MET A 211 -17.50 -9.11 -10.05
N ALA A 212 -16.41 -9.72 -9.57
CA ALA A 212 -16.07 -11.12 -9.82
C ALA A 212 -16.94 -12.10 -8.99
N GLU A 213 -18.26 -12.11 -9.24
CA GLU A 213 -19.19 -13.02 -8.58
C GLU A 213 -18.98 -14.52 -8.98
N SER A 214 -18.20 -14.81 -10.03
CA SER A 214 -18.01 -16.16 -10.58
C SER A 214 -16.64 -16.82 -10.31
N GLY A 215 -15.70 -16.15 -9.63
CA GLY A 215 -14.46 -16.76 -9.11
C GLY A 215 -13.39 -17.23 -10.12
N GLU A 216 -13.64 -17.20 -11.44
CA GLU A 216 -12.66 -17.62 -12.46
C GLU A 216 -11.56 -16.57 -12.71
N ASN A 217 -11.89 -15.28 -12.62
CA ASN A 217 -10.92 -14.18 -12.80
C ASN A 217 -10.03 -13.93 -11.56
N ASP A 218 -10.34 -14.55 -10.42
CA ASP A 218 -9.64 -14.35 -9.16
C ASP A 218 -8.20 -14.88 -9.21
N PHE A 219 -7.97 -16.04 -9.85
CA PHE A 219 -6.63 -16.66 -9.88
C PHE A 219 -5.61 -15.83 -10.67
N LEU A 220 -6.01 -15.30 -11.83
CA LEU A 220 -5.13 -14.47 -12.65
C LEU A 220 -4.78 -13.17 -11.93
N PHE A 221 -5.76 -12.57 -11.25
CA PHE A 221 -5.54 -11.38 -10.44
C PHE A 221 -4.57 -11.64 -9.29
N TRP A 222 -4.79 -12.71 -8.52
CA TRP A 222 -3.90 -13.06 -7.41
C TRP A 222 -2.50 -13.44 -7.85
N SER A 223 -2.35 -14.03 -9.04
CA SER A 223 -1.04 -14.25 -9.65
C SER A 223 -0.31 -12.92 -9.93
N VAL A 224 -1.02 -11.90 -10.42
CA VAL A 224 -0.47 -10.55 -10.60
C VAL A 224 -0.12 -9.90 -9.26
N VAL A 225 -0.96 -10.06 -8.23
CA VAL A 225 -0.68 -9.52 -6.88
C VAL A 225 0.56 -10.16 -6.26
N ASN A 226 0.65 -11.49 -6.30
CA ASN A 226 1.80 -12.24 -5.76
C ASN A 226 3.09 -11.92 -6.52
N LYS A 227 3.04 -11.90 -7.85
CA LYS A 227 4.16 -11.46 -8.69
C LYS A 227 4.54 -10.02 -8.37
N GLY A 228 3.56 -9.15 -8.09
CA GLY A 228 3.79 -7.78 -7.67
C GLY A 228 4.51 -7.68 -6.31
N LEU A 229 4.11 -8.48 -5.31
CA LEU A 229 4.82 -8.57 -4.03
C LEU A 229 6.27 -9.05 -4.21
N GLU A 230 6.48 -10.11 -4.99
CA GLU A 230 7.81 -10.65 -5.31
C GLU A 230 8.71 -9.63 -6.01
N GLN A 231 8.11 -8.79 -6.85
CA GLN A 231 8.76 -7.69 -7.56
C GLN A 231 8.76 -6.37 -6.78
N PHE A 232 8.30 -6.38 -5.51
CA PHE A 232 8.17 -5.22 -4.61
C PHE A 232 7.39 -4.05 -5.23
N SER A 233 6.52 -4.39 -6.15
CA SER A 233 5.78 -3.52 -7.04
C SER A 233 4.37 -3.22 -6.50
N ILE A 234 3.96 -4.03 -5.50
CA ILE A 234 2.82 -3.90 -4.60
C ILE A 234 3.34 -4.06 -3.17
N THR A 235 2.78 -3.31 -2.23
CA THR A 235 3.03 -3.45 -0.79
C THR A 235 2.12 -4.49 -0.14
N PRO A 236 2.54 -5.11 0.99
CA PRO A 236 1.67 -5.99 1.77
C PRO A 236 0.30 -5.37 2.11
N ASN A 237 0.26 -4.08 2.42
CA ASN A 237 -0.98 -3.37 2.72
C ASN A 237 -1.90 -3.29 1.49
N GLU A 238 -1.35 -3.00 0.30
CA GLU A 238 -2.12 -2.97 -0.95
C GLU A 238 -2.62 -4.36 -1.34
N ALA A 239 -1.77 -5.39 -1.22
CA ALA A 239 -2.17 -6.77 -1.45
C ALA A 239 -3.32 -7.20 -0.52
N LEU A 240 -3.26 -6.78 0.75
CA LEU A 240 -4.33 -7.00 1.72
C LEU A 240 -5.62 -6.23 1.38
N MET A 241 -5.52 -4.98 0.95
CA MET A 241 -6.67 -4.19 0.49
C MET A 241 -7.39 -4.90 -0.67
N PHE A 242 -6.64 -5.38 -1.65
CA PHE A 242 -7.19 -6.18 -2.75
C PHE A 242 -7.84 -7.47 -2.24
N ALA A 243 -7.24 -8.12 -1.24
CA ALA A 243 -7.78 -9.33 -0.63
C ALA A 243 -9.18 -9.15 -0.01
N LEU A 244 -9.42 -7.95 0.52
CA LEU A 244 -10.59 -7.63 1.32
C LEU A 244 -11.70 -6.95 0.54
N ALA A 245 -11.37 -6.38 -0.62
CA ALA A 245 -12.38 -5.86 -1.55
C ALA A 245 -13.19 -6.98 -2.22
N GLY A 246 -12.70 -8.23 -2.19
CA GLY A 246 -13.37 -9.39 -2.79
C GLY A 246 -14.47 -9.98 -1.91
N PRO A 247 -15.30 -10.86 -2.48
CA PRO A 247 -16.19 -11.70 -1.68
C PRO A 247 -15.41 -12.37 -0.54
N LYS A 248 -15.98 -12.52 0.66
CA LYS A 248 -15.31 -13.10 1.85
C LYS A 248 -14.55 -14.41 1.56
N VAL A 249 -15.03 -15.18 0.58
CA VAL A 249 -14.41 -16.40 0.07
C VAL A 249 -12.97 -16.16 -0.41
N VAL A 250 -12.69 -15.01 -1.02
CA VAL A 250 -11.38 -14.65 -1.58
C VAL A 250 -10.35 -14.46 -0.46
N THR A 251 -10.65 -13.70 0.58
CA THR A 251 -9.74 -13.51 1.72
C THR A 251 -9.37 -14.84 2.39
N GLN A 252 -10.35 -15.71 2.63
CA GLN A 252 -10.11 -17.02 3.24
C GLN A 252 -9.41 -18.00 2.30
N LYS A 253 -9.73 -17.98 1.00
CA LYS A 253 -9.15 -18.86 -0.02
C LYS A 253 -7.69 -18.52 -0.33
N TYR A 254 -7.32 -17.23 -0.31
CA TYR A 254 -5.99 -16.79 -0.75
C TYR A 254 -5.05 -16.41 0.40
N MET A 255 -5.57 -15.90 1.53
CA MET A 255 -4.75 -15.62 2.72
C MET A 255 -4.95 -16.64 3.85
N GLY A 256 -5.79 -17.67 3.67
CA GLY A 256 -5.91 -18.77 4.64
C GLY A 256 -6.28 -18.36 6.08
N SER A 257 -6.73 -17.12 6.29
CA SER A 257 -6.97 -16.54 7.61
C SER A 257 -8.44 -16.26 7.80
N LYS A 258 -8.97 -16.71 8.95
CA LYS A 258 -10.30 -16.31 9.45
C LYS A 258 -10.24 -15.05 10.32
N GLU A 259 -9.04 -14.65 10.74
CA GLU A 259 -8.84 -13.44 11.53
C GLU A 259 -8.81 -12.22 10.60
N PRO A 260 -9.40 -11.08 11.00
CA PRO A 260 -9.26 -9.83 10.25
C PRO A 260 -7.79 -9.42 10.26
N LEU A 261 -7.26 -9.13 9.08
CA LEU A 261 -5.89 -8.65 8.95
C LEU A 261 -5.82 -7.14 8.77
N MET A 262 -6.95 -6.46 8.51
CA MET A 262 -7.06 -5.00 8.54
C MET A 262 -7.71 -4.52 9.83
N PHE A 263 -7.39 -3.28 10.16
CA PHE A 263 -7.93 -2.58 11.31
C PHE A 263 -8.96 -1.52 10.89
N GLU A 264 -10.17 -1.57 11.42
CA GLU A 264 -11.16 -0.52 11.16
C GLU A 264 -10.97 0.67 12.09
N CYS A 265 -10.87 1.87 11.53
CA CYS A 265 -10.80 3.15 12.22
C CYS A 265 -12.03 3.99 11.86
N LEU A 266 -12.43 4.88 12.77
CA LEU A 266 -13.42 5.91 12.46
C LEU A 266 -12.70 7.26 12.28
N GLY A 267 -12.88 7.92 11.14
CA GLY A 267 -12.44 9.29 10.91
C GLY A 267 -13.48 10.29 11.39
N TYR A 268 -13.07 11.30 12.16
CA TYR A 268 -13.91 12.42 12.59
C TYR A 268 -13.04 13.66 12.85
N ASN A 269 -13.37 14.80 12.24
CA ASN A 269 -12.61 16.06 12.36
C ASN A 269 -11.09 15.87 12.19
N ASP A 270 -10.67 15.34 11.04
CA ASP A 270 -9.27 15.10 10.66
C ASP A 270 -8.48 14.20 11.64
N SER A 271 -9.20 13.46 12.49
CA SER A 271 -8.62 12.54 13.48
C SER A 271 -9.17 11.14 13.27
N LEU A 272 -8.28 10.15 13.41
CA LEU A 272 -8.61 8.73 13.32
C LEU A 272 -8.76 8.13 14.72
N PHE A 273 -9.89 7.47 14.95
CA PHE A 273 -10.25 6.84 16.20
C PHE A 273 -10.19 5.32 16.09
N ILE A 274 -9.36 4.74 16.94
CA ILE A 274 -9.10 3.30 17.04
C ILE A 274 -10.17 2.67 17.93
N PRO A 275 -10.92 1.64 17.48
CA PRO A 275 -11.86 0.92 18.34
C PRO A 275 -11.15 0.12 19.45
N LYS A 276 -11.91 -0.26 20.49
CA LYS A 276 -11.40 -1.14 21.56
C LYS A 276 -11.10 -2.53 21.01
N ILE A 277 -9.84 -2.96 21.12
CA ILE A 277 -9.37 -4.28 20.66
C ILE A 277 -9.29 -5.25 21.83
N ASP A 278 -9.71 -6.49 21.61
CA ASP A 278 -9.49 -7.59 22.55
C ASP A 278 -8.00 -7.95 22.64
N LYS A 279 -7.36 -7.56 23.74
CA LYS A 279 -5.94 -7.84 23.99
C LYS A 279 -5.59 -9.32 23.95
N SER A 280 -6.53 -10.21 24.28
CA SER A 280 -6.28 -11.65 24.28
C SER A 280 -6.04 -12.22 22.87
N LYS A 281 -6.53 -11.52 21.82
CA LYS A 281 -6.39 -11.94 20.42
C LYS A 281 -5.23 -11.26 19.69
N ILE A 282 -4.70 -10.15 20.20
CA ILE A 282 -3.66 -9.34 19.54
C ILE A 282 -2.43 -10.18 19.18
N ALA A 283 -1.93 -11.01 20.10
CA ALA A 283 -0.74 -11.84 19.83
C ALA A 283 -0.95 -12.83 18.67
N LYS A 284 -2.14 -13.43 18.57
CA LYS A 284 -2.51 -14.33 17.47
C LYS A 284 -2.58 -13.57 16.15
N ILE A 285 -3.29 -12.44 16.14
CA ILE A 285 -3.46 -11.61 14.95
C ILE A 285 -2.11 -11.07 14.46
N ASN A 286 -1.26 -10.59 15.37
CA ASN A 286 0.08 -10.11 15.05
C ASN A 286 0.95 -11.20 14.42
N THR A 287 0.88 -12.43 14.94
CA THR A 287 1.59 -13.57 14.33
C THR A 287 1.17 -13.77 12.87
N ILE A 288 -0.14 -13.70 12.58
CA ILE A 288 -0.65 -13.87 11.21
C ILE A 288 -0.29 -12.66 10.35
N ARG A 289 -0.47 -11.43 10.83
CA ARG A 289 -0.10 -10.19 10.13
C ARG A 289 1.37 -10.21 9.72
N GLN A 290 2.25 -10.63 10.64
CA GLN A 290 3.66 -10.77 10.37
C GLN A 290 3.91 -11.74 9.21
N GLN A 291 3.24 -12.90 9.12
CA GLN A 291 3.41 -13.85 7.99
C GLN A 291 3.19 -13.21 6.62
N TYR A 292 2.36 -12.17 6.54
CA TYR A 292 2.06 -11.42 5.31
C TYR A 292 2.94 -10.17 5.11
N GLY A 293 3.94 -9.93 5.97
CA GLY A 293 4.76 -8.72 5.94
C GLY A 293 4.03 -7.46 6.38
N LEU A 294 2.89 -7.61 7.06
CA LEU A 294 2.13 -6.51 7.66
C LEU A 294 2.74 -6.16 9.02
N CYS A 295 2.64 -4.88 9.40
CA CYS A 295 3.08 -4.43 10.72
C CYS A 295 2.18 -4.97 11.84
N THR A 296 2.65 -4.93 13.09
CA THR A 296 1.79 -5.32 14.23
C THR A 296 0.65 -4.32 14.43
N ILE A 297 -0.36 -4.70 15.21
CA ILE A 297 -1.44 -3.80 15.63
C ILE A 297 -0.85 -2.60 16.40
N GLU A 298 0.13 -2.83 17.26
CA GLU A 298 0.77 -1.78 18.05
C GLU A 298 1.55 -0.78 17.19
N ASP A 299 2.24 -1.30 16.16
CA ASP A 299 2.92 -0.46 15.17
C ASP A 299 1.90 0.40 14.41
N GLU A 300 0.79 -0.19 13.98
CA GLU A 300 -0.30 0.51 13.30
C GLU A 300 -0.90 1.62 14.17
N ILE A 301 -1.19 1.32 15.45
CA ILE A 301 -1.67 2.30 16.42
C ILE A 301 -0.67 3.46 16.58
N THR A 302 0.63 3.15 16.60
CA THR A 302 1.68 4.17 16.69
C THR A 302 1.67 5.10 15.46
N LYS A 303 1.48 4.55 14.26
CA LYS A 303 1.37 5.32 13.01
C LYS A 303 0.11 6.19 12.98
N ILE A 304 -1.03 5.66 13.42
CA ILE A 304 -2.28 6.41 13.53
C ILE A 304 -2.15 7.59 14.50
N ASN A 305 -1.59 7.34 15.69
CA ASN A 305 -1.36 8.40 16.67
C ASN A 305 -0.41 9.47 16.14
N TYR A 306 0.61 9.07 15.36
CA TYR A 306 1.49 10.02 14.68
C TYR A 306 0.72 10.88 13.66
N ALA A 307 -0.12 10.27 12.82
CA ALA A 307 -0.93 11.00 11.84
C ALA A 307 -1.85 12.03 12.53
N ASN A 308 -2.57 11.62 13.57
CA ASN A 308 -3.45 12.50 14.36
C ASN A 308 -2.70 13.67 15.00
N LYS A 309 -1.46 13.43 15.47
CA LYS A 309 -0.64 14.48 16.10
C LYS A 309 -0.11 15.49 15.09
N MET A 310 0.23 15.02 13.89
CA MET A 310 0.90 15.87 12.89
C MET A 310 -0.10 16.66 12.03
N GLY A 311 -1.29 16.12 11.78
CA GLY A 311 -2.30 16.77 10.92
C GLY A 311 -1.71 17.25 9.60
N ASP A 312 -2.05 18.47 9.19
CA ASP A 312 -1.55 19.10 7.95
C ASP A 312 -0.03 19.34 7.91
N LYS A 313 0.64 19.27 9.07
CA LYS A 313 2.11 19.40 9.17
C LYS A 313 2.83 18.08 8.88
N ASN A 314 2.09 17.00 8.62
CA ASN A 314 2.69 15.71 8.36
C ASN A 314 3.49 15.75 7.05
N ARG A 315 4.81 15.58 7.16
CA ARG A 315 5.73 15.52 6.02
C ARG A 315 5.79 14.14 5.40
N PHE A 316 5.51 13.10 6.18
CA PHE A 316 5.73 11.71 5.80
C PHE A 316 4.40 11.03 5.49
N TYR A 317 4.36 10.24 4.42
CA TYR A 317 3.19 9.40 4.13
C TYR A 317 3.39 8.07 4.82
N ILE A 318 3.03 8.04 6.11
CA ILE A 318 3.06 6.83 6.90
C ILE A 318 1.69 6.17 6.76
N ASP A 319 1.64 5.12 5.95
CA ASP A 319 0.42 4.34 5.78
C ASP A 319 0.50 3.00 6.51
N GLY A 320 -0.65 2.37 6.67
CA GLY A 320 -0.76 1.11 7.36
C GLY A 320 -2.05 0.38 6.98
N ALA A 321 -2.16 -0.87 7.42
CA ALA A 321 -3.24 -1.78 7.05
C ALA A 321 -4.52 -1.46 7.83
N LYS A 322 -5.15 -0.33 7.49
CA LYS A 322 -6.36 0.18 8.11
C LYS A 322 -7.45 0.50 7.08
N GLN A 323 -8.69 0.27 7.47
CA GLN A 323 -9.87 0.76 6.78
C GLN A 323 -10.43 1.94 7.59
N VAL A 324 -10.71 3.06 6.94
CA VAL A 324 -11.25 4.24 7.59
C VAL A 324 -12.71 4.42 7.18
N MET A 325 -13.59 4.54 8.17
CA MET A 325 -14.97 4.99 7.99
C MET A 325 -15.07 6.43 8.45
N ASP A 326 -15.25 7.36 7.52
CA ASP A 326 -15.39 8.78 7.86
C ASP A 326 -16.81 9.13 8.27
N THR A 327 -16.93 9.98 9.29
CA THR A 327 -18.22 10.54 9.73
C THR A 327 -18.09 11.99 10.14
N GLU A 328 -19.12 12.76 9.85
CA GLU A 328 -19.30 14.13 10.34
C GLU A 328 -20.17 14.17 11.62
N GLN A 329 -20.76 13.04 12.00
CA GLN A 329 -21.73 12.97 13.09
C GLN A 329 -21.04 12.58 14.40
N LYS A 330 -20.98 13.53 15.35
CA LYS A 330 -20.44 13.28 16.71
C LYS A 330 -21.13 12.10 17.41
N GLU A 331 -22.42 11.92 17.18
CA GLU A 331 -23.20 10.81 17.75
C GLU A 331 -22.69 9.43 17.26
N GLN A 332 -22.22 9.34 16.01
CA GLN A 332 -21.62 8.12 15.48
C GLN A 332 -20.26 7.84 16.12
N LEU A 333 -19.44 8.87 16.32
CA LEU A 333 -18.20 8.76 17.10
C LEU A 333 -18.47 8.28 18.52
N ASP A 334 -19.45 8.87 19.21
CA ASP A 334 -19.80 8.48 20.58
C ASP A 334 -20.28 7.02 20.64
N LYS A 335 -21.07 6.57 19.66
CA LYS A 335 -21.47 5.16 19.54
C LYS A 335 -20.26 4.25 19.28
N TRP A 336 -19.34 4.66 18.41
CA TRP A 336 -18.13 3.91 18.08
C TRP A 336 -17.25 3.70 19.32
N LEU A 337 -16.97 4.77 20.07
CA LEU A 337 -16.14 4.72 21.28
C LEU A 337 -16.80 3.92 22.43
N LYS A 338 -18.13 3.85 22.46
CA LYS A 338 -18.90 3.08 23.44
C LYS A 338 -18.99 1.59 23.12
N LYS A 339 -18.68 1.13 21.91
CA LYS A 339 -18.64 -0.31 21.60
C LYS A 339 -17.66 -1.01 22.56
N ALA A 340 -18.16 -2.00 23.30
CA ALA A 340 -17.45 -2.60 24.43
C ALA A 340 -16.13 -3.26 24.02
N VAL A 341 -16.14 -3.95 22.87
CA VAL A 341 -15.00 -4.51 22.17
C VAL A 341 -15.40 -4.61 20.71
N TYR A 342 -14.53 -4.24 19.78
CA TYR A 342 -14.77 -4.45 18.36
C TYR A 342 -14.90 -5.95 18.09
N PRO A 343 -16.03 -6.45 17.55
CA PRO A 343 -16.09 -7.82 17.13
C PRO A 343 -15.17 -7.96 15.91
N TRP A 344 -13.93 -8.41 16.11
CA TRP A 344 -12.99 -8.83 15.06
C TRP A 344 -13.43 -10.16 14.44
N SER A 345 -14.74 -10.33 14.22
CA SER A 345 -15.31 -11.43 13.46
C SER A 345 -16.00 -10.81 12.27
N TYR A 346 -15.64 -11.21 11.06
CA TYR A 346 -16.59 -11.14 9.96
C TYR A 346 -17.86 -11.82 10.47
N ALA A 347 -18.98 -11.09 10.52
CA ALA A 347 -20.27 -11.71 10.84
C ALA A 347 -20.39 -13.00 10.01
N GLU A 348 -20.68 -14.11 10.68
CA GLU A 348 -20.69 -15.46 10.08
C GLU A 348 -21.57 -15.54 8.83
#